data_AF-A0A7V0MLJ5-F1
#
_entry.id   AF-A0A7V0MLJ5-F1
#
_cell.length_a   1.000
_cell.length_b   1.000
_cell.length_c   1.000
_cell.angle_alpha   90.00
_cell.angle_beta   90.00
_cell.angle_gamma   90.00
#
_symmetry.space_group_name_H-M   'P 1'
#
loop_
_entity.id
_entity.type
_entity.pdbx_description
1 polymer ?
#
loop_
_entity_poly.entity_id
_entity_poly.type
_entity_poly.pdbx_seq_one_letter_code
_entity_poly.pdbx_strand_id
1 'polypeptide(L)'
;MKMVNPFLPEHIAETLIFEAKQLARDKTPWKRYCEFAKKLLEYFYDQQKLTPKKPKRARDGIKKSIRSSQHKRISIIDMTAVDPSFRKTAEIPPLFFVYGCNLEILKQPFATVFNSRKPRLLDPDDFWLRGTVFLADKLAKEGFSLVSSTGTAGYDILSFKAWKANHPLVVVLDHALPPMLPNSEYNKFSDRYGWLLDNNRTILITPFPSNSMMERKKRMILRDKIIAMLSNTIAIAAIRNRGNMVNFAQEATETGKNVLVLRPEKFDHQTKGNQKILQTSSEKAKVIESREFYTGRSTSRATTRSIKKTIEKSGKIVKTFPSGYLIHFTRQCPGPWSGQSYSEYLESLVENHPDAYHTAFETLRRILRDGRIRASSKMYRGNIPVVSFTECLPEEIIEITKWNPALIRWTFEPYGIAFPKKALIDLGAKPVLYGKDSDYKKLPRDKRYLFQLHDPPDKSWKQEKEWRIKDDLLIDKFDPTELVVVVKHREEAEEIIREFFMKTYIVRR
;
A
#
# COMPACT_ATOMS: atom_id res chain seq x y z
N MET A 1 -33.66 -19.39 -7.34
CA MET A 1 -33.15 -18.20 -6.61
C MET A 1 -33.99 -16.99 -7.02
N LYS A 2 -35.03 -16.62 -6.25
CA LYS A 2 -35.82 -15.40 -6.55
C LYS A 2 -34.97 -14.19 -6.14
N MET A 3 -34.37 -13.50 -7.11
CA MET A 3 -33.67 -12.24 -6.86
C MET A 3 -34.69 -11.19 -6.42
N VAL A 4 -34.56 -10.72 -5.18
CA VAL A 4 -35.38 -9.62 -4.65
C VAL A 4 -34.83 -8.30 -5.19
N ASN A 5 -35.69 -7.51 -5.84
CA ASN A 5 -35.38 -6.23 -6.46
C ASN A 5 -34.96 -5.17 -5.40
N PRO A 6 -33.75 -4.57 -5.41
CA PRO A 6 -33.18 -3.91 -4.24
C PRO A 6 -33.16 -2.37 -4.35
N PHE A 7 -34.32 -1.71 -4.47
CA PHE A 7 -34.38 -0.24 -4.39
C PHE A 7 -35.02 0.21 -3.07
N LEU A 8 -34.20 0.73 -2.16
CA LEU A 8 -34.66 1.45 -0.96
C LEU A 8 -35.23 2.83 -1.35
N PRO A 9 -36.44 3.21 -0.95
CA PRO A 9 -36.93 4.58 -1.08
C PRO A 9 -36.07 5.58 -0.29
N GLU A 10 -35.82 6.76 -0.88
CA GLU A 10 -34.87 7.77 -0.38
C GLU A 10 -35.18 8.27 1.05
N HIS A 11 -36.45 8.44 1.39
CA HIS A 11 -36.89 8.81 2.75
C HIS A 11 -36.58 7.74 3.81
N ILE A 12 -36.52 6.46 3.41
CA ILE A 12 -36.12 5.37 4.31
C ILE A 12 -34.61 5.40 4.48
N ALA A 13 -33.83 5.59 3.42
CA ALA A 13 -32.37 5.74 3.53
C ALA A 13 -31.97 6.91 4.44
N GLU A 14 -32.66 8.04 4.36
CA GLU A 14 -32.44 9.20 5.24
C GLU A 14 -32.81 8.91 6.70
N THR A 15 -33.92 8.22 6.94
CA THR A 15 -34.34 7.77 8.28
C THR A 15 -33.34 6.77 8.88
N LEU A 16 -32.79 5.86 8.06
CA LEU A 16 -31.78 4.88 8.47
C LEU A 16 -30.44 5.55 8.81
N ILE A 17 -30.04 6.57 8.04
CA ILE A 17 -28.85 7.37 8.34
C ILE A 17 -29.06 8.18 9.63
N PHE A 18 -30.26 8.70 9.85
CA PHE A 18 -30.61 9.44 11.07
C PHE A 18 -30.60 8.53 12.31
N GLU A 19 -31.23 7.36 12.27
CA GLU A 19 -31.24 6.41 13.39
C GLU A 19 -29.86 5.79 13.65
N ALA A 20 -29.09 5.46 12.60
CA ALA A 20 -27.70 5.01 12.75
C ALA A 20 -26.82 6.07 13.42
N LYS A 21 -27.06 7.37 13.15
CA LYS A 21 -26.38 8.48 13.83
C LYS A 21 -26.78 8.61 15.30
N GLN A 22 -28.04 8.30 15.66
CA GLN A 22 -28.48 8.30 17.06
C GLN A 22 -27.93 7.09 17.83
N LEU A 23 -27.91 5.91 17.20
CA LEU A 23 -27.38 4.67 17.78
C LEU A 23 -25.86 4.70 18.02
N ALA A 24 -25.11 5.48 17.23
CA ALA A 24 -23.67 5.66 17.41
C ALA A 24 -23.28 6.42 18.71
N ARG A 25 -24.23 7.02 19.41
CA ARG A 25 -23.98 7.79 20.66
C ARG A 25 -23.97 6.94 21.93
N ASP A 26 -24.41 5.68 21.86
CA ASP A 26 -24.65 4.84 23.04
C ASP A 26 -23.68 3.63 23.09
N LYS A 27 -23.17 3.28 24.27
CA LYS A 27 -21.98 2.40 24.46
C LYS A 27 -22.22 0.89 24.28
N THR A 28 -23.36 0.47 23.73
CA THR A 28 -23.71 -0.95 23.48
C THR A 28 -24.16 -1.20 22.02
N PRO A 29 -23.28 -1.02 21.01
CA PRO A 29 -23.71 -0.85 19.62
C PRO A 29 -24.12 -2.16 18.92
N TRP A 30 -23.55 -3.30 19.31
CA TRP A 30 -23.63 -4.53 18.50
C TRP A 30 -24.98 -5.23 18.56
N LYS A 31 -25.56 -5.37 19.76
CA LYS A 31 -26.86 -6.04 19.96
C LYS A 31 -28.02 -5.25 19.33
N ARG A 32 -27.97 -3.92 19.43
CA ARG A 32 -28.96 -3.01 18.81
C ARG A 32 -28.79 -2.88 17.30
N TYR A 33 -27.56 -2.96 16.75
CA TYR A 33 -27.36 -3.09 15.30
C TYR A 33 -28.00 -4.37 14.76
N CYS A 34 -27.85 -5.49 15.47
CA CYS A 34 -28.54 -6.74 15.12
C CYS A 34 -30.06 -6.62 15.21
N GLU A 35 -30.61 -5.93 16.23
CA GLU A 35 -32.06 -5.63 16.31
C GLU A 35 -32.54 -4.70 15.19
N PHE A 36 -31.72 -3.72 14.79
CA PHE A 36 -32.02 -2.81 13.70
C PHE A 36 -31.99 -3.51 12.34
N ALA A 37 -30.96 -4.31 12.08
CA ALA A 37 -30.87 -5.18 10.91
C ALA A 37 -32.07 -6.14 10.84
N LYS A 38 -32.51 -6.67 11.99
CA LYS A 38 -33.69 -7.52 12.13
C LYS A 38 -34.98 -6.75 11.80
N LYS A 39 -35.18 -5.54 12.32
CA LYS A 39 -36.32 -4.66 11.97
C LYS A 39 -36.34 -4.28 10.50
N LEU A 40 -35.17 -4.07 9.90
CA LEU A 40 -35.02 -3.82 8.47
C LEU A 40 -35.54 -5.01 7.66
N LEU A 41 -35.11 -6.23 8.02
CA LEU A 41 -35.53 -7.48 7.40
C LEU A 41 -37.04 -7.74 7.57
N GLU A 42 -37.59 -7.47 8.76
CA GLU A 42 -39.04 -7.58 9.05
C GLU A 42 -39.85 -6.60 8.19
N TYR A 43 -39.40 -5.35 8.06
CA TYR A 43 -40.03 -4.35 7.19
C TYR A 43 -40.04 -4.75 5.71
N PHE A 44 -38.94 -5.30 5.19
CA PHE A 44 -38.88 -5.82 3.82
C PHE A 44 -39.80 -7.02 3.59
N TYR A 45 -39.99 -7.87 4.61
CA TYR A 45 -40.91 -9.01 4.56
C TYR A 45 -42.38 -8.58 4.50
N ASP A 46 -42.76 -7.55 5.25
CA ASP A 46 -44.13 -7.03 5.27
C ASP A 46 -44.51 -6.25 3.99
N GLN A 47 -43.56 -5.55 3.37
CA GLN A 47 -43.80 -4.82 2.11
C GLN A 47 -44.04 -5.76 0.91
N GLN A 48 -43.60 -7.03 0.95
CA GLN A 48 -43.92 -8.01 -0.10
C GLN A 48 -45.41 -8.43 -0.11
N LYS A 49 -46.18 -8.13 0.94
CA LYS A 49 -47.60 -8.48 1.05
C LYS A 49 -48.57 -7.41 0.54
N LEU A 50 -48.11 -6.21 0.21
CA LEU A 50 -48.98 -5.07 -0.13
C LEU A 50 -48.85 -4.66 -1.60
N THR A 51 -49.90 -4.91 -2.39
CA THR A 51 -50.07 -4.36 -3.75
C THR A 51 -50.53 -2.88 -3.71
N PRO A 52 -50.24 -2.05 -4.73
CA PRO A 52 -50.06 -0.62 -4.54
C PRO A 52 -51.27 0.24 -4.91
N LYS A 53 -51.60 1.24 -4.08
CA LYS A 53 -52.36 2.44 -4.49
C LYS A 53 -51.53 3.70 -4.20
N LYS A 54 -51.28 4.48 -5.27
CA LYS A 54 -50.49 5.75 -5.30
C LYS A 54 -51.29 6.96 -4.82
N PRO A 55 -50.61 8.07 -4.46
CA PRO A 55 -51.00 9.38 -4.98
C PRO A 55 -49.86 10.19 -5.63
N LYS A 56 -50.28 11.21 -6.41
CA LYS A 56 -49.68 11.69 -7.67
C LYS A 56 -48.84 12.97 -7.55
N ARG A 57 -48.58 13.51 -6.34
CA ARG A 57 -47.90 14.81 -6.13
C ARG A 57 -46.42 14.74 -5.75
N ALA A 58 -45.87 13.55 -5.51
CA ALA A 58 -44.45 13.37 -5.20
C ALA A 58 -43.56 13.33 -6.47
N ARG A 59 -44.12 13.34 -7.68
CA ARG A 59 -43.41 12.97 -8.92
C ARG A 59 -42.38 13.99 -9.42
N ASP A 60 -42.52 15.28 -9.17
CA ASP A 60 -41.63 16.28 -9.78
C ASP A 60 -40.41 16.61 -8.91
N GLY A 61 -40.55 16.52 -7.58
CA GLY A 61 -39.40 16.48 -6.65
C GLY A 61 -38.64 15.16 -6.73
N ILE A 62 -39.36 14.04 -6.86
CA ILE A 62 -38.77 12.71 -7.01
C ILE A 62 -38.05 12.55 -8.36
N LYS A 63 -38.55 13.10 -9.48
CA LYS A 63 -37.81 13.03 -10.77
C LYS A 63 -36.47 13.78 -10.74
N LYS A 64 -36.37 14.88 -9.97
CA LYS A 64 -35.13 15.65 -9.83
C LYS A 64 -34.14 14.95 -8.88
N SER A 65 -34.64 14.33 -7.80
CA SER A 65 -33.84 13.50 -6.88
C SER A 65 -33.41 12.15 -7.49
N ILE A 66 -34.28 11.51 -8.28
CA ILE A 66 -33.99 10.26 -9.04
C ILE A 66 -32.89 10.48 -10.09
N ARG A 67 -32.83 11.67 -10.72
CA ARG A 67 -31.73 12.01 -11.65
C ARG A 67 -30.39 12.21 -10.94
N SER A 68 -30.37 12.67 -9.67
CA SER A 68 -29.13 12.73 -8.87
C SER A 68 -28.76 11.42 -8.17
N SER A 69 -29.73 10.53 -7.91
CA SER A 69 -29.53 9.25 -7.21
C SER A 69 -29.29 8.06 -8.14
N GLN A 70 -29.34 8.23 -9.45
CA GLN A 70 -28.76 7.30 -10.45
C GLN A 70 -27.24 7.05 -10.24
N HIS A 71 -26.58 7.76 -9.31
CA HIS A 71 -25.14 7.70 -9.03
C HIS A 71 -24.71 6.82 -7.84
N LYS A 72 -25.60 6.13 -7.11
CA LYS A 72 -25.18 5.35 -5.92
C LYS A 72 -25.47 3.85 -6.08
N ARG A 73 -24.50 3.12 -6.64
CA ARG A 73 -24.44 1.66 -6.82
C ARG A 73 -24.24 0.89 -5.50
N ILE A 74 -24.97 1.25 -4.44
CA ILE A 74 -24.89 0.57 -3.14
C ILE A 74 -26.10 -0.36 -3.00
N SER A 75 -25.84 -1.64 -2.71
CA SER A 75 -26.85 -2.61 -2.32
C SER A 75 -26.60 -3.13 -0.91
N ILE A 76 -27.62 -3.70 -0.27
CA ILE A 76 -27.48 -4.46 0.98
C ILE A 76 -27.80 -5.91 0.67
N ILE A 77 -26.94 -6.84 1.09
CA ILE A 77 -27.13 -8.27 0.90
C ILE A 77 -27.10 -9.00 2.23
N ASP A 78 -27.93 -10.05 2.34
CA ASP A 78 -27.84 -11.04 3.41
C ASP A 78 -26.82 -12.12 3.02
N MET A 79 -25.66 -12.09 3.66
CA MET A 79 -24.57 -13.03 3.45
C MET A 79 -24.93 -14.46 3.84
N THR A 80 -26.00 -14.69 4.59
CA THR A 80 -26.47 -16.06 4.88
C THR A 80 -27.04 -16.75 3.64
N ALA A 81 -27.42 -15.99 2.62
CA ALA A 81 -27.79 -16.51 1.30
C ALA A 81 -26.58 -16.82 0.41
N VAL A 82 -25.41 -16.24 0.72
CA VAL A 82 -24.13 -16.53 0.04
C VAL A 82 -23.43 -17.70 0.71
N ASP A 83 -23.32 -17.66 2.04
CA ASP A 83 -22.79 -18.74 2.87
C ASP A 83 -23.61 -18.85 4.18
N PRO A 84 -24.33 -19.96 4.40
CA PRO A 84 -25.10 -20.20 5.62
C PRO A 84 -24.27 -20.13 6.92
N SER A 85 -22.94 -20.27 6.86
CA SER A 85 -22.04 -20.18 8.02
C SER A 85 -22.17 -18.85 8.76
N PHE A 86 -22.52 -17.76 8.06
CA PHE A 86 -22.76 -16.44 8.64
C PHE A 86 -23.90 -16.43 9.68
N ARG A 87 -24.82 -17.40 9.67
CA ARG A 87 -25.86 -17.52 10.71
C ARG A 87 -25.30 -17.93 12.07
N LYS A 88 -24.20 -18.66 12.08
CA LYS A 88 -23.63 -19.26 13.31
C LYS A 88 -22.68 -18.31 14.04
N THR A 89 -22.33 -17.17 13.43
CA THR A 89 -21.28 -16.28 13.94
C THR A 89 -21.88 -15.01 14.54
N ALA A 90 -22.12 -15.01 15.86
CA ALA A 90 -22.70 -13.85 16.56
C ALA A 90 -21.88 -12.55 16.42
N GLU A 91 -20.59 -12.66 16.08
CA GLU A 91 -19.66 -11.54 15.92
C GLU A 91 -19.72 -10.86 14.55
N ILE A 92 -20.31 -11.50 13.53
CA ILE A 92 -20.37 -10.97 12.16
C ILE A 92 -21.85 -10.81 11.79
N PRO A 93 -22.29 -9.62 11.39
CA PRO A 93 -23.67 -9.43 11.06
C PRO A 93 -23.95 -10.09 9.71
N PRO A 94 -25.15 -10.65 9.50
CA PRO A 94 -25.48 -11.26 8.22
C PRO A 94 -25.62 -10.22 7.10
N LEU A 95 -25.91 -8.96 7.42
CA LEU A 95 -26.12 -7.91 6.43
C LEU A 95 -24.84 -7.15 6.08
N PHE A 96 -24.55 -7.06 4.79
CA PHE A 96 -23.39 -6.38 4.23
C PHE A 96 -23.80 -5.29 3.24
N PHE A 97 -23.10 -4.17 3.26
CA PHE A 97 -23.14 -3.17 2.19
C PHE A 97 -22.25 -3.64 1.04
N VAL A 98 -22.74 -3.48 -0.19
CA VAL A 98 -22.06 -3.89 -1.43
C VAL A 98 -21.98 -2.71 -2.39
N TYR A 99 -20.82 -2.52 -3.00
CA TYR A 99 -20.61 -1.60 -4.11
C TYR A 99 -20.06 -2.36 -5.33
N GLY A 100 -20.73 -2.20 -6.47
CA GLY A 100 -20.41 -2.89 -7.73
C GLY A 100 -21.68 -3.25 -8.49
N CYS A 101 -21.59 -3.57 -9.79
CA CYS A 101 -22.77 -3.90 -10.61
C CYS A 101 -22.95 -5.40 -10.90
N ASN A 102 -21.91 -6.21 -10.74
CA ASN A 102 -21.95 -7.64 -11.07
C ASN A 102 -22.04 -8.53 -9.82
N LEU A 103 -23.26 -8.66 -9.27
CA LEU A 103 -23.51 -9.53 -8.11
C LEU A 103 -23.42 -11.03 -8.43
N GLU A 104 -23.34 -11.42 -9.71
CA GLU A 104 -23.17 -12.84 -10.09
C GLU A 104 -21.83 -13.41 -9.60
N ILE A 105 -20.84 -12.55 -9.35
CA ILE A 105 -19.57 -12.93 -8.71
C ILE A 105 -19.82 -13.61 -7.35
N LEU A 106 -20.88 -13.23 -6.63
CA LEU A 106 -21.26 -13.82 -5.34
C LEU A 106 -21.77 -15.25 -5.41
N LYS A 107 -22.00 -15.79 -6.61
CA LYS A 107 -22.44 -17.16 -6.81
C LYS A 107 -21.29 -18.13 -7.14
N GLN A 108 -20.08 -17.60 -7.34
CA GLN A 108 -18.91 -18.41 -7.68
C GLN A 108 -18.20 -18.93 -6.42
N PRO A 109 -17.47 -20.06 -6.52
CA PRO A 109 -16.62 -20.49 -5.43
C PRO A 109 -15.48 -19.48 -5.22
N PHE A 110 -15.16 -19.24 -3.95
CA PHE A 110 -14.20 -18.24 -3.54
C PHE A 110 -12.89 -18.83 -3.07
N ALA A 111 -11.80 -18.13 -3.35
CA ALA A 111 -10.50 -18.43 -2.78
C ALA A 111 -9.73 -17.17 -2.36
N THR A 112 -8.87 -17.30 -1.35
CA THR A 112 -8.02 -16.21 -0.87
C THR A 112 -6.57 -16.66 -0.69
N VAL A 113 -5.66 -15.69 -0.64
CA VAL A 113 -4.25 -15.92 -0.31
C VAL A 113 -3.88 -15.20 0.99
N PHE A 114 -3.47 -15.97 1.99
CA PHE A 114 -3.11 -15.47 3.30
C PHE A 114 -1.62 -15.18 3.45
N ASN A 115 -1.38 -13.99 3.99
CA ASN A 115 -0.09 -13.48 4.40
C ASN A 115 -0.19 -12.87 5.79
N SER A 116 0.86 -13.06 6.59
CA SER A 116 1.06 -12.19 7.76
C SER A 116 1.49 -10.79 7.32
N ARG A 117 1.36 -9.80 8.22
CA ARG A 117 1.83 -8.43 7.96
C ARG A 117 3.30 -8.43 7.53
N LYS A 118 3.59 -7.66 6.50
CA LYS A 118 4.92 -7.54 5.88
C LYS A 118 5.57 -6.20 6.19
N PRO A 119 6.90 -6.08 6.06
CA PRO A 119 7.60 -4.81 6.19
C PRO A 119 7.05 -3.76 5.22
N ARG A 120 7.39 -2.49 5.45
CA ARG A 120 6.95 -1.39 4.57
C ARG A 120 7.73 -1.35 3.25
N LEU A 121 9.04 -1.60 3.32
CA LEU A 121 9.87 -1.82 2.15
C LEU A 121 9.64 -3.25 1.70
N LEU A 122 9.22 -3.42 0.45
CA LEU A 122 8.95 -4.73 -0.13
C LEU A 122 10.12 -5.09 -1.03
N ASP A 123 10.57 -6.33 -0.95
CA ASP A 123 11.54 -6.88 -1.90
C ASP A 123 10.77 -7.69 -2.95
N PRO A 124 10.90 -7.40 -4.26
CA PRO A 124 10.23 -8.18 -5.31
C PRO A 124 10.67 -9.66 -5.33
N ASP A 125 11.84 -9.99 -4.74
CA ASP A 125 12.32 -11.36 -4.61
C ASP A 125 11.85 -12.06 -3.33
N ASP A 126 11.11 -11.37 -2.46
CA ASP A 126 10.59 -11.98 -1.24
C ASP A 126 9.72 -13.20 -1.56
N PHE A 127 10.01 -14.31 -0.85
CA PHE A 127 9.26 -15.57 -0.96
C PHE A 127 7.74 -15.38 -0.86
N TRP A 128 7.28 -14.55 0.08
CA TRP A 128 5.86 -14.34 0.31
C TRP A 128 5.19 -13.57 -0.83
N LEU A 129 5.89 -12.60 -1.44
CA LEU A 129 5.36 -11.75 -2.49
C LEU A 129 5.14 -12.59 -3.74
N ARG A 130 6.21 -13.28 -4.15
CA ARG A 130 6.17 -14.16 -5.32
C ARG A 130 5.24 -15.36 -5.11
N GLY A 131 5.23 -15.93 -3.91
CA GLY A 131 4.26 -16.96 -3.52
C GLY A 131 2.82 -16.46 -3.61
N THR A 132 2.55 -15.19 -3.29
CA THR A 132 1.21 -14.61 -3.41
C THR A 132 0.78 -14.49 -4.87
N VAL A 133 1.66 -14.01 -5.74
CA VAL A 133 1.39 -13.90 -7.19
C VAL A 133 1.14 -15.28 -7.79
N PHE A 134 2.00 -16.25 -7.48
CA PHE A 134 1.86 -17.64 -7.94
C PHE A 134 0.54 -18.27 -7.49
N LEU A 135 0.19 -18.15 -6.20
CA LEU A 135 -1.04 -18.74 -5.66
C LEU A 135 -2.28 -18.05 -6.24
N ALA A 136 -2.24 -16.73 -6.47
CA ALA A 136 -3.31 -16.01 -7.14
C ALA A 136 -3.54 -16.55 -8.57
N ASP A 137 -2.47 -16.73 -9.34
CA ASP A 137 -2.55 -17.30 -10.70
C ASP A 137 -3.08 -18.75 -10.68
N LYS A 138 -2.62 -19.57 -9.73
CA LYS A 138 -3.08 -20.95 -9.58
C LYS A 138 -4.58 -21.01 -9.28
N LEU A 139 -5.04 -20.25 -8.27
CA LEU A 139 -6.44 -20.23 -7.87
C LEU A 139 -7.35 -19.67 -8.97
N ALA A 140 -6.89 -18.65 -9.70
CA ALA A 140 -7.62 -18.10 -10.84
C ALA A 140 -7.78 -19.14 -11.97
N LYS A 141 -6.71 -19.88 -12.29
CA LYS A 141 -6.75 -20.99 -13.28
C LYS A 141 -7.66 -22.14 -12.86
N GLU A 142 -7.82 -22.37 -11.56
CA GLU A 142 -8.75 -23.34 -10.99
C GLU A 142 -10.21 -22.84 -10.97
N GLY A 143 -10.48 -21.62 -11.47
CA GLY A 143 -11.83 -21.08 -11.66
C GLY A 143 -12.43 -20.41 -10.42
N PHE A 144 -11.65 -20.18 -9.36
CA PHE A 144 -12.13 -19.49 -8.17
C PHE A 144 -12.23 -17.99 -8.38
N SER A 145 -13.31 -17.34 -7.92
CA SER A 145 -13.31 -15.90 -7.67
C SER A 145 -12.36 -15.57 -6.52
N LEU A 146 -11.54 -14.53 -6.64
CA LEU A 146 -10.58 -14.18 -5.60
C LEU A 146 -11.22 -13.27 -4.55
N VAL A 147 -10.95 -13.54 -3.28
CA VAL A 147 -11.39 -12.73 -2.13
C VAL A 147 -10.16 -12.12 -1.47
N SER A 148 -10.17 -10.79 -1.33
CA SER A 148 -9.06 -10.01 -0.81
C SER A 148 -9.57 -8.81 0.01
N SER A 149 -8.69 -7.83 0.24
CA SER A 149 -8.93 -6.61 0.98
C SER A 149 -8.02 -5.49 0.46
N THR A 150 -8.00 -4.35 1.13
CA THR A 150 -7.01 -3.29 0.98
C THR A 150 -6.19 -3.05 2.27
N GLY A 151 -5.12 -2.27 2.16
CA GLY A 151 -4.42 -1.65 3.30
C GLY A 151 -3.31 -2.49 3.91
N THR A 152 -3.01 -3.66 3.35
CA THR A 152 -1.80 -4.43 3.64
C THR A 152 -1.19 -4.90 2.33
N ALA A 153 0.15 -4.97 2.25
CA ALA A 153 0.85 -5.33 1.01
C ALA A 153 0.35 -6.66 0.41
N GLY A 154 0.14 -7.70 1.24
CA GLY A 154 -0.36 -9.00 0.77
C GLY A 154 -1.73 -8.91 0.09
N TYR A 155 -2.67 -8.15 0.67
CA TYR A 155 -3.97 -7.96 0.05
C TYR A 155 -3.92 -7.01 -1.15
N ASP A 156 -3.13 -5.95 -1.07
CA ASP A 156 -2.98 -4.99 -2.17
C ASP A 156 -2.40 -5.70 -3.41
N ILE A 157 -1.41 -6.58 -3.24
CA ILE A 157 -0.83 -7.42 -4.31
C ILE A 157 -1.84 -8.42 -4.86
N LEU A 158 -2.55 -9.16 -4.00
CA LEU A 158 -3.57 -10.12 -4.44
C LEU A 158 -4.69 -9.44 -5.24
N SER A 159 -5.21 -8.33 -4.72
CA SER A 159 -6.25 -7.52 -5.36
C SER A 159 -5.79 -6.97 -6.70
N PHE A 160 -4.57 -6.42 -6.76
CA PHE A 160 -4.00 -5.89 -7.99
C PHE A 160 -3.77 -6.97 -9.04
N LYS A 161 -3.25 -8.13 -8.64
CA LYS A 161 -3.03 -9.26 -9.55
C LYS A 161 -4.35 -9.76 -10.15
N ALA A 162 -5.40 -9.90 -9.33
CA ALA A 162 -6.73 -10.27 -9.80
C ALA A 162 -7.30 -9.24 -10.78
N TRP A 163 -7.24 -7.95 -10.40
CA TRP A 163 -7.72 -6.83 -11.21
C TRP A 163 -6.99 -6.75 -12.56
N LYS A 164 -5.66 -6.80 -12.57
CA LYS A 164 -4.84 -6.71 -13.78
C LYS A 164 -5.11 -7.87 -14.75
N ALA A 165 -5.40 -9.06 -14.21
CA ALA A 165 -5.79 -10.22 -15.00
C ALA A 165 -7.27 -10.22 -15.43
N ASN A 166 -8.03 -9.15 -15.16
CA ASN A 166 -9.47 -9.04 -15.39
C ASN A 166 -10.27 -10.19 -14.74
N HIS A 167 -9.79 -10.68 -13.60
CA HIS A 167 -10.34 -11.82 -12.89
C HIS A 167 -11.37 -11.39 -11.84
N PRO A 168 -12.48 -12.13 -11.62
CA PRO A 168 -13.47 -11.79 -10.61
C PRO A 168 -12.87 -11.62 -9.21
N LEU A 169 -13.18 -10.47 -8.58
CA LEU A 169 -12.59 -10.06 -7.31
C LEU A 169 -13.67 -9.54 -6.34
N VAL A 170 -13.62 -10.06 -5.10
CA VAL A 170 -14.38 -9.55 -3.96
C VAL A 170 -13.42 -8.92 -2.96
N VAL A 171 -13.62 -7.64 -2.63
CA VAL A 171 -12.77 -6.90 -1.70
C VAL A 171 -13.55 -6.60 -0.43
N VAL A 172 -13.12 -7.21 0.68
CA VAL A 172 -13.71 -6.96 2.01
C VAL A 172 -13.00 -5.78 2.66
N LEU A 173 -13.74 -4.73 3.01
CA LEU A 173 -13.17 -3.52 3.63
C LEU A 173 -13.26 -3.57 5.16
N ASP A 174 -12.27 -3.00 5.86
CA ASP A 174 -12.31 -2.74 7.31
C ASP A 174 -12.94 -1.38 7.67
N HIS A 175 -13.60 -0.75 6.70
CA HIS A 175 -14.26 0.54 6.80
C HIS A 175 -15.50 0.58 5.88
N ALA A 176 -16.23 1.69 5.86
CA ALA A 176 -17.40 1.86 5.00
C ALA A 176 -17.04 1.91 3.52
N LEU A 177 -18.02 1.63 2.65
CA LEU A 177 -17.82 1.69 1.21
C LEU A 177 -17.36 3.09 0.77
N PRO A 178 -16.56 3.22 -0.30
CA PRO A 178 -16.07 4.53 -0.77
C PRO A 178 -17.17 5.59 -0.93
N PRO A 179 -18.36 5.32 -1.54
CA PRO A 179 -19.40 6.33 -1.68
C PRO A 179 -20.12 6.70 -0.36
N MET A 180 -19.80 6.02 0.75
CA MET A 180 -20.27 6.33 2.11
C MET A 180 -19.24 7.13 2.91
N LEU A 181 -18.03 7.32 2.39
CA LEU A 181 -16.95 8.05 3.06
C LEU A 181 -17.11 9.56 2.85
N PRO A 182 -16.60 10.40 3.78
CA PRO A 182 -16.40 11.82 3.54
C PRO A 182 -15.52 12.06 2.32
N ASN A 183 -15.72 13.17 1.58
CA ASN A 183 -14.97 13.49 0.35
C ASN A 183 -13.44 13.38 0.52
N SER A 184 -12.90 13.82 1.65
CA SER A 184 -11.45 13.75 1.91
C SER A 184 -10.92 12.33 2.06
N GLU A 185 -11.73 11.40 2.56
CA GLU A 185 -11.38 9.98 2.67
C GLU A 185 -11.67 9.23 1.38
N TYR A 186 -12.75 9.58 0.68
CA TYR A 186 -13.04 9.07 -0.66
C TYR A 186 -11.90 9.41 -1.63
N ASN A 187 -11.42 10.65 -1.64
CA ASN A 187 -10.31 11.05 -2.51
C ASN A 187 -9.05 10.26 -2.18
N LYS A 188 -8.69 10.11 -0.89
CA LYS A 188 -7.55 9.26 -0.49
C LYS A 188 -7.70 7.79 -0.93
N PHE A 189 -8.92 7.26 -0.86
CA PHE A 189 -9.21 5.92 -1.33
C PHE A 189 -9.09 5.85 -2.86
N SER A 190 -9.68 6.80 -3.59
CA SER A 190 -9.68 6.86 -5.05
C SER A 190 -8.27 7.05 -5.62
N ASP A 191 -7.46 7.94 -5.02
CA ASP A 191 -6.07 8.17 -5.43
C ASP A 191 -5.22 6.88 -5.34
N ARG A 192 -5.54 6.01 -4.37
CA ARG A 192 -4.77 4.79 -4.12
C ARG A 192 -5.36 3.53 -4.77
N TYR A 193 -6.68 3.43 -4.78
CA TYR A 193 -7.45 2.23 -5.13
C TYR A 193 -8.54 2.53 -6.15
N GLY A 194 -8.45 3.64 -6.90
CA GLY A 194 -9.44 3.99 -7.93
C GLY A 194 -9.65 2.90 -8.97
N TRP A 195 -8.61 2.10 -9.23
CA TRP A 195 -8.67 0.92 -10.09
C TRP A 195 -9.60 -0.19 -9.56
N LEU A 196 -9.85 -0.27 -8.24
CA LEU A 196 -10.86 -1.16 -7.65
C LEU A 196 -12.30 -0.66 -7.82
N LEU A 197 -12.49 0.59 -8.25
CA LEU A 197 -13.82 1.15 -8.50
C LEU A 197 -14.36 0.80 -9.89
N ASP A 198 -13.58 0.07 -10.71
CA ASP A 198 -14.05 -0.53 -11.95
C ASP A 198 -15.00 -1.70 -11.64
N ASN A 199 -16.25 -1.59 -12.12
CA ASN A 199 -17.39 -2.27 -11.52
C ASN A 199 -17.79 -3.57 -12.22
N ASN A 200 -17.19 -3.92 -13.36
CA ASN A 200 -17.64 -5.07 -14.14
C ASN A 200 -17.17 -6.42 -13.55
N ARG A 201 -16.05 -6.41 -12.81
CA ARG A 201 -15.39 -7.61 -12.27
C ARG A 201 -14.96 -7.50 -10.81
N THR A 202 -15.15 -6.33 -10.19
CA THR A 202 -14.83 -6.10 -8.77
C THR A 202 -16.10 -5.76 -8.02
N ILE A 203 -16.28 -6.37 -6.84
CA ILE A 203 -17.26 -5.93 -5.86
C ILE A 203 -16.56 -5.59 -4.54
N LEU A 204 -16.93 -4.46 -3.95
CA LEU A 204 -16.48 -4.08 -2.62
C LEU A 204 -17.59 -4.40 -1.62
N ILE A 205 -17.25 -5.07 -0.52
CA ILE A 205 -18.22 -5.43 0.52
C ILE A 205 -17.72 -5.01 1.90
N THR A 206 -18.65 -4.68 2.78
CA THR A 206 -18.32 -4.34 4.17
C THR A 206 -19.53 -4.51 5.08
N PRO A 207 -19.35 -5.03 6.31
CA PRO A 207 -20.39 -4.97 7.33
C PRO A 207 -20.37 -3.61 8.08
N PHE A 208 -19.42 -2.72 7.79
CA PHE A 208 -19.19 -1.52 8.58
C PHE A 208 -19.88 -0.30 7.98
N PRO A 209 -20.74 0.41 8.74
CA PRO A 209 -21.26 1.71 8.32
C PRO A 209 -20.20 2.82 8.43
N SER A 210 -20.46 3.99 7.83
CA SER A 210 -19.55 5.15 7.82
C SER A 210 -19.11 5.61 9.20
N ASN A 211 -19.95 5.41 10.22
CA ASN A 211 -19.74 5.85 11.59
C ASN A 211 -19.43 4.68 12.55
N SER A 212 -18.82 3.59 12.06
CA SER A 212 -18.50 2.44 12.90
C SER A 212 -17.60 2.84 14.08
N MET A 213 -18.14 2.73 15.30
CA MET A 213 -17.44 3.01 16.56
C MET A 213 -16.42 1.93 16.95
N MET A 214 -16.43 0.78 16.28
CA MET A 214 -15.49 -0.31 16.54
C MET A 214 -14.05 0.15 16.24
N GLU A 215 -13.10 -0.10 17.14
CA GLU A 215 -11.69 0.21 16.91
C GLU A 215 -11.14 -0.45 15.63
N ARG A 216 -10.31 0.29 14.88
CA ARG A 216 -9.72 -0.19 13.63
C ARG A 216 -9.02 -1.55 13.78
N LYS A 217 -8.29 -1.78 14.88
CA LYS A 217 -7.63 -3.06 15.13
C LYS A 217 -8.61 -4.23 15.14
N LYS A 218 -9.78 -4.06 15.78
CA LYS A 218 -10.83 -5.08 15.83
C LYS A 218 -11.48 -5.27 14.45
N ARG A 219 -11.74 -4.18 13.73
CA ARG A 219 -12.29 -4.24 12.36
C ARG A 219 -11.38 -4.99 11.39
N MET A 220 -10.06 -4.78 11.48
CA MET A 220 -9.10 -5.53 10.66
C MET A 220 -9.14 -7.04 10.94
N ILE A 221 -9.27 -7.44 12.20
CA ILE A 221 -9.39 -8.86 12.59
C ILE A 221 -10.70 -9.44 12.04
N LEU A 222 -11.81 -8.70 12.19
CA LEU A 222 -13.12 -9.13 11.72
C LEU A 222 -13.15 -9.25 10.19
N ARG A 223 -12.53 -8.29 9.48
CA ARG A 223 -12.36 -8.34 8.02
C ARG A 223 -11.61 -9.60 7.60
N ASP A 224 -10.48 -9.91 8.24
CA ASP A 224 -9.71 -11.12 7.92
C ASP A 224 -10.52 -12.41 8.20
N LYS A 225 -11.32 -12.43 9.28
CA LYS A 225 -12.26 -13.52 9.59
C LYS A 225 -13.34 -13.66 8.52
N ILE A 226 -13.92 -12.55 8.05
CA ILE A 226 -14.91 -12.55 6.96
C ILE A 226 -14.30 -13.13 5.68
N ILE A 227 -13.07 -12.76 5.33
CA ILE A 227 -12.37 -13.30 4.16
C ILE A 227 -12.18 -14.82 4.29
N ALA A 228 -11.75 -15.30 5.47
CA ALA A 228 -11.64 -16.73 5.75
C ALA A 228 -12.99 -17.45 5.63
N MET A 229 -14.06 -16.84 6.14
CA MET A 229 -15.41 -17.40 6.09
C MET A 229 -15.96 -17.45 4.66
N LEU A 230 -15.75 -16.41 3.86
CA LEU A 230 -16.22 -16.41 2.46
C LEU A 230 -15.47 -17.41 1.58
N SER A 231 -14.20 -17.67 1.87
CA SER A 231 -13.36 -18.50 1.02
C SER A 231 -13.69 -19.99 1.17
N ASN A 232 -13.93 -20.68 0.06
CA ASN A 232 -13.97 -22.14 0.00
C ASN A 232 -12.56 -22.74 0.05
N THR A 233 -11.60 -22.03 -0.55
CA THR A 233 -10.17 -22.39 -0.55
C THR A 233 -9.33 -21.28 0.09
N ILE A 234 -8.48 -21.63 1.05
CA ILE A 234 -7.50 -20.71 1.64
C ILE A 234 -6.10 -21.18 1.24
N ALA A 235 -5.41 -20.39 0.43
CA ALA A 235 -4.01 -20.63 0.13
C ALA A 235 -3.11 -19.80 1.05
N ILE A 236 -2.03 -20.38 1.57
CA ILE A 236 -1.13 -19.76 2.54
C ILE A 236 0.23 -19.54 1.88
N ALA A 237 0.56 -18.27 1.61
CA ALA A 237 1.86 -17.89 1.09
C ALA A 237 2.91 -17.88 2.21
N ALA A 238 2.75 -16.99 3.20
CA ALA A 238 3.66 -16.92 4.34
C ALA A 238 3.01 -16.30 5.58
N ILE A 239 2.79 -17.12 6.60
CA ILE A 239 2.21 -16.69 7.88
C ILE A 239 3.12 -17.05 9.07
N ARG A 240 3.14 -16.16 10.07
CA ARG A 240 3.88 -16.35 11.33
C ARG A 240 3.10 -17.23 12.31
N ASN A 241 3.81 -18.00 13.15
CA ASN A 241 3.23 -19.00 14.07
C ASN A 241 2.13 -18.48 15.03
N ARG A 242 2.17 -17.20 15.41
CA ARG A 242 1.26 -16.57 16.39
C ARG A 242 0.37 -15.47 15.78
N GLY A 243 0.05 -15.59 14.49
CA GLY A 243 -0.85 -14.66 13.81
C GLY A 243 -2.29 -15.17 13.77
N ASN A 244 -3.27 -14.26 13.70
CA ASN A 244 -4.67 -14.62 13.50
C ASN A 244 -4.89 -15.49 12.25
N MET A 245 -4.07 -15.29 11.21
CA MET A 245 -4.11 -16.09 9.98
C MET A 245 -3.87 -17.59 10.22
N VAL A 246 -3.06 -17.96 11.23
CA VAL A 246 -2.88 -19.38 11.60
C VAL A 246 -4.18 -19.93 12.16
N ASN A 247 -4.82 -19.20 13.07
CA ASN A 247 -6.08 -19.62 13.69
C ASN A 247 -7.17 -19.77 12.62
N PHE A 248 -7.30 -18.81 11.70
CA PHE A 248 -8.28 -18.88 10.61
C PHE A 248 -8.00 -20.04 9.65
N ALA A 249 -6.74 -20.35 9.37
CA ALA A 249 -6.38 -21.51 8.56
C ALA A 249 -6.72 -22.83 9.28
N GLN A 250 -6.48 -22.94 10.59
CA GLN A 250 -6.83 -24.13 11.37
C GLN A 250 -8.36 -24.32 11.43
N GLU A 251 -9.11 -23.26 11.72
CA GLU A 251 -10.58 -23.26 11.70
C GLU A 251 -11.13 -23.66 10.32
N ALA A 252 -10.51 -23.18 9.24
CA ALA A 252 -10.87 -23.56 7.88
C ALA A 252 -10.66 -25.07 7.64
N THR A 253 -9.54 -25.63 8.07
CA THR A 253 -9.28 -27.07 8.01
C THR A 253 -10.31 -27.88 8.82
N GLU A 254 -10.64 -27.42 10.03
CA GLU A 254 -11.61 -28.08 10.92
C GLU A 254 -13.02 -28.07 10.34
N THR A 255 -13.39 -27.00 9.64
CA THR A 255 -14.68 -26.84 8.97
C THR A 255 -14.73 -27.49 7.57
N GLY A 256 -13.69 -28.23 7.17
CA GLY A 256 -13.66 -28.99 5.92
C GLY A 256 -13.35 -28.14 4.67
N LYS A 257 -12.87 -26.91 4.83
CA LYS A 257 -12.43 -26.07 3.72
C LYS A 257 -11.10 -26.55 3.16
N ASN A 258 -10.85 -26.27 1.88
CA ASN A 258 -9.59 -26.64 1.24
C ASN A 258 -8.50 -25.65 1.68
N VAL A 259 -7.45 -26.15 2.35
CA VAL A 259 -6.30 -25.34 2.76
C VAL A 259 -5.07 -25.74 1.97
N LEU A 260 -4.51 -24.81 1.21
CA LEU A 260 -3.28 -25.01 0.43
C LEU A 260 -2.13 -24.30 1.15
N VAL A 261 -1.00 -24.95 1.35
CA VAL A 261 0.14 -24.35 2.07
C VAL A 261 1.39 -24.40 1.21
N LEU A 262 1.92 -23.21 0.90
CA LEU A 262 3.18 -23.09 0.20
C LEU A 262 4.34 -23.44 1.15
N ARG A 263 5.12 -24.46 0.79
CA ARG A 263 6.26 -24.94 1.57
C ARG A 263 7.56 -24.30 1.04
N PRO A 264 8.24 -23.45 1.84
CA PRO A 264 9.57 -22.97 1.49
C PRO A 264 10.60 -24.10 1.62
N GLU A 265 11.75 -23.95 0.96
CA GLU A 265 12.90 -24.87 1.15
C GLU A 265 13.38 -24.90 2.61
N LYS A 266 13.35 -23.74 3.28
CA LYS A 266 13.68 -23.59 4.69
C LYS A 266 12.63 -22.72 5.36
N PHE A 267 12.09 -23.21 6.47
CA PHE A 267 11.17 -22.42 7.30
C PHE A 267 11.94 -21.37 8.10
N ASP A 268 11.36 -20.18 8.16
CA ASP A 268 11.90 -19.01 8.85
C ASP A 268 10.83 -18.36 9.74
N HIS A 269 11.16 -17.24 10.39
CA HIS A 269 10.19 -16.56 11.27
C HIS A 269 8.92 -16.09 10.54
N GLN A 270 8.97 -15.84 9.23
CA GLN A 270 7.83 -15.41 8.43
C GLN A 270 6.92 -16.58 8.00
N THR A 271 7.46 -17.81 7.96
CA THR A 271 6.80 -19.02 7.47
C THR A 271 6.62 -20.10 8.53
N LYS A 272 7.04 -19.88 9.78
CA LYS A 272 6.80 -20.80 10.91
C LYS A 272 5.32 -21.16 11.11
N GLY A 273 4.39 -20.30 10.72
CA GLY A 273 2.96 -20.64 10.75
C GLY A 273 2.58 -21.62 9.64
N ASN A 274 3.18 -21.54 8.44
CA ASN A 274 3.03 -22.55 7.40
C ASN A 274 3.44 -23.93 7.94
N GLN A 275 4.61 -24.00 8.60
CA GLN A 275 5.10 -25.24 9.24
C GLN A 275 4.08 -25.80 10.24
N LYS A 276 3.53 -24.95 11.10
CA LYS A 276 2.52 -25.36 12.09
C LYS A 276 1.27 -25.93 11.43
N ILE A 277 0.75 -25.31 10.37
CA ILE A 277 -0.42 -25.84 9.64
C ILE A 277 -0.09 -27.21 9.04
N LEU A 278 1.07 -27.37 8.40
CA LEU A 278 1.47 -28.65 7.83
C LEU A 278 1.64 -29.76 8.87
N GLN A 279 2.05 -29.42 10.10
CA GLN A 279 2.19 -30.39 11.20
C GLN A 279 0.86 -30.74 11.86
N THR A 280 0.00 -29.74 12.08
CA THR A 280 -1.27 -29.91 12.81
C THR A 280 -2.44 -30.32 11.92
N SER A 281 -2.28 -30.24 10.61
CA SER A 281 -3.33 -30.51 9.62
C SER A 281 -2.79 -31.33 8.44
N SER A 282 -1.80 -32.19 8.67
CA SER A 282 -1.08 -32.93 7.61
C SER A 282 -1.98 -33.69 6.63
N GLU A 283 -3.08 -34.27 7.11
CA GLU A 283 -4.03 -35.03 6.30
C GLU A 283 -5.07 -34.16 5.58
N LYS A 284 -5.27 -32.92 6.04
CA LYS A 284 -6.35 -32.03 5.59
C LYS A 284 -5.85 -30.82 4.80
N ALA A 285 -4.60 -30.40 5.01
CA ALA A 285 -3.95 -29.32 4.28
C ALA A 285 -3.07 -29.87 3.15
N LYS A 286 -3.26 -29.35 1.94
CA LYS A 286 -2.48 -29.76 0.77
C LYS A 286 -1.21 -28.94 0.67
N VAL A 287 -0.09 -29.62 0.46
CA VAL A 287 1.22 -28.98 0.27
C VAL A 287 1.34 -28.51 -1.18
N ILE A 288 1.91 -27.31 -1.36
CA ILE A 288 2.42 -26.82 -2.63
C ILE A 288 3.92 -26.59 -2.47
N GLU A 289 4.73 -27.25 -3.29
CA GLU A 289 6.19 -27.15 -3.18
C GLU A 289 6.72 -25.89 -3.86
N SER A 290 7.54 -25.11 -3.15
CA SER A 290 8.07 -23.84 -3.67
C SER A 290 8.97 -23.97 -4.89
N ARG A 291 9.50 -25.16 -5.20
CA ARG A 291 10.25 -25.42 -6.44
C ARG A 291 9.43 -25.17 -7.71
N GLU A 292 8.11 -25.32 -7.65
CA GLU A 292 7.19 -25.00 -8.76
C GLU A 292 7.22 -23.50 -9.13
N PHE A 293 7.72 -22.67 -8.21
CA PHE A 293 7.80 -21.23 -8.36
C PHE A 293 9.13 -20.73 -8.98
N TYR A 294 10.25 -21.48 -8.85
CA TYR A 294 11.58 -21.02 -9.28
C TYR A 294 11.96 -21.40 -10.73
N THR A 295 11.18 -22.23 -11.42
CA THR A 295 11.53 -22.83 -12.73
C THR A 295 11.56 -21.85 -13.92
N GLY A 296 11.35 -20.56 -13.70
CA GLY A 296 11.18 -19.56 -14.77
C GLY A 296 12.26 -18.48 -14.90
N ARG A 297 13.33 -18.47 -14.09
CA ARG A 297 14.35 -17.40 -14.19
C ARG A 297 15.78 -17.90 -14.25
N SER A 298 16.39 -17.63 -15.41
CA SER A 298 17.84 -17.63 -15.59
C SER A 298 18.44 -16.53 -14.70
N THR A 299 19.20 -16.93 -13.69
CA THR A 299 20.09 -16.02 -12.97
C THR A 299 21.21 -15.60 -13.91
N SER A 300 20.99 -14.62 -14.79
CA SER A 300 22.07 -14.05 -15.59
C SER A 300 22.95 -13.13 -14.73
N ARG A 301 23.63 -13.71 -13.73
CA ARG A 301 24.86 -13.17 -13.18
C ARG A 301 26.02 -13.92 -13.82
N ALA A 302 26.18 -13.75 -15.13
CA ALA A 302 27.33 -14.26 -15.86
C ALA A 302 28.12 -13.10 -16.47
N THR A 303 29.45 -13.18 -16.34
CA THR A 303 30.51 -12.37 -16.97
C THR A 303 30.90 -11.02 -16.35
N THR A 304 31.10 -10.95 -15.04
CA THR A 304 31.69 -9.77 -14.37
C THR A 304 33.24 -9.70 -14.45
N ARG A 305 33.94 -10.77 -14.86
CA ARG A 305 35.41 -10.82 -14.73
C ARG A 305 36.18 -10.02 -15.78
N SER A 306 35.67 -9.93 -17.01
CA SER A 306 36.33 -9.20 -18.12
C SER A 306 36.17 -7.68 -18.00
N ILE A 307 35.02 -7.22 -17.49
CA ILE A 307 34.66 -5.79 -17.40
C ILE A 307 35.41 -5.07 -16.26
N LYS A 308 35.72 -5.78 -15.16
CA LYS A 308 36.44 -5.21 -13.99
C LYS A 308 37.77 -4.55 -14.35
N LYS A 309 38.55 -5.17 -15.25
CA LYS A 309 39.85 -4.62 -15.70
C LYS A 309 39.72 -3.32 -16.51
N THR A 310 38.61 -3.12 -17.21
CA THR A 310 38.37 -1.91 -18.02
C THR A 310 37.89 -0.74 -17.16
N ILE A 311 37.06 -1.00 -16.15
CA ILE A 311 36.56 0.04 -15.23
C ILE A 311 37.67 0.57 -14.33
N GLU A 312 38.53 -0.30 -13.80
CA GLU A 312 39.67 0.13 -12.95
C GLU A 312 40.65 1.04 -13.69
N LYS A 313 40.86 0.81 -15.00
CA LYS A 313 41.70 1.66 -15.85
C LYS A 313 41.09 3.02 -16.19
N SER A 314 39.77 3.19 -16.03
CA SER A 314 39.07 4.44 -16.38
C SER A 314 39.33 5.59 -15.40
N GLY A 315 39.90 5.32 -14.21
CA GLY A 315 40.12 6.33 -13.17
C GLY A 315 38.84 6.94 -12.59
N LYS A 316 37.64 6.38 -12.90
CA LYS A 316 36.35 6.93 -12.47
C LYS A 316 35.99 6.64 -11.01
N ILE A 317 36.65 5.67 -10.37
CA ILE A 317 36.56 5.50 -8.91
C ILE A 317 37.51 6.50 -8.25
N VAL A 318 36.95 7.51 -7.60
CA VAL A 318 37.72 8.57 -6.94
C VAL A 318 38.19 8.10 -5.57
N LYS A 319 39.49 8.28 -5.27
CA LYS A 319 40.11 7.82 -4.01
C LYS A 319 39.87 8.76 -2.82
N THR A 320 39.64 10.04 -3.09
CA THR A 320 39.46 11.10 -2.08
C THR A 320 38.26 11.94 -2.46
N PHE A 321 37.36 12.20 -1.52
CA PHE A 321 36.20 13.04 -1.82
C PHE A 321 36.62 14.49 -2.10
N PRO A 322 36.15 15.13 -3.18
CA PRO A 322 36.55 16.48 -3.52
C PRO A 322 35.96 17.53 -2.57
N SER A 323 36.69 18.62 -2.32
CA SER A 323 36.21 19.78 -1.57
C SER A 323 35.33 20.68 -2.45
N GLY A 324 34.48 21.50 -1.83
CA GLY A 324 33.63 22.46 -2.54
C GLY A 324 32.40 21.85 -3.21
N TYR A 325 31.87 20.75 -2.66
CA TYR A 325 30.68 20.07 -3.14
C TYR A 325 29.54 20.15 -2.13
N LEU A 326 28.30 20.09 -2.63
CA LEU A 326 27.11 19.81 -1.82
C LEU A 326 26.50 18.48 -2.27
N ILE A 327 26.08 17.66 -1.32
CA ILE A 327 25.61 16.30 -1.58
C ILE A 327 24.09 16.22 -1.37
N HIS A 328 23.39 15.70 -2.37
CA HIS A 328 22.02 15.23 -2.21
C HIS A 328 22.07 13.74 -1.86
N PHE A 329 21.89 13.40 -0.58
CA PHE A 329 21.76 12.01 -0.17
C PHE A 329 20.38 11.46 -0.51
N THR A 330 20.36 10.31 -1.16
CA THR A 330 19.16 9.55 -1.47
C THR A 330 18.84 8.60 -0.32
N ARG A 331 17.63 8.07 -0.34
CA ARG A 331 17.14 7.14 0.66
C ARG A 331 16.12 6.20 0.06
N GLN A 332 15.93 5.04 0.69
CA GLN A 332 14.89 4.09 0.36
C GLN A 332 13.51 4.76 0.31
N CYS A 333 12.67 4.29 -0.61
CA CYS A 333 11.34 4.82 -0.86
C CYS A 333 10.27 3.73 -0.64
N PRO A 334 9.80 3.49 0.61
CA PRO A 334 8.76 2.51 0.84
C PRO A 334 7.45 2.93 0.16
N GLY A 335 6.98 2.13 -0.80
CA GLY A 335 5.80 2.46 -1.61
C GLY A 335 6.18 3.13 -2.94
N PRO A 336 5.22 3.79 -3.63
CA PRO A 336 5.47 4.35 -4.96
C PRO A 336 6.58 5.39 -4.98
N TRP A 337 7.33 5.41 -6.08
CA TRP A 337 8.25 6.47 -6.40
C TRP A 337 7.57 7.84 -6.46
N SER A 338 8.34 8.92 -6.35
CA SER A 338 7.80 10.26 -6.56
C SER A 338 7.31 10.40 -8.01
N GLY A 339 6.01 10.67 -8.18
CA GLY A 339 5.35 10.73 -9.48
C GLY A 339 4.81 9.39 -9.99
N GLN A 340 5.01 8.28 -9.26
CA GLN A 340 4.44 6.97 -9.59
C GLN A 340 3.11 6.79 -8.84
N SER A 341 2.09 6.31 -9.55
CA SER A 341 0.81 5.90 -8.96
C SER A 341 0.95 4.62 -8.14
N TYR A 342 -0.03 4.34 -7.28
CA TYR A 342 -0.01 3.11 -6.48
C TYR A 342 -0.16 1.84 -7.33
N SER A 343 -0.94 1.89 -8.42
CA SER A 343 -1.09 0.77 -9.36
C SER A 343 0.19 0.46 -10.13
N GLU A 344 0.91 1.48 -10.63
CA GLU A 344 2.22 1.28 -11.29
C GLU A 344 3.25 0.70 -10.33
N TYR A 345 3.19 1.07 -9.05
CA TYR A 345 4.04 0.47 -8.02
C TYR A 345 3.73 -1.01 -7.82
N LEU A 346 2.45 -1.37 -7.63
CA LEU A 346 2.04 -2.78 -7.49
C LEU A 346 2.37 -3.59 -8.75
N GLU A 347 2.22 -2.99 -9.93
CA GLU A 347 2.63 -3.60 -11.19
C GLU A 347 4.11 -3.93 -11.22
N SER A 348 4.96 -2.97 -10.85
CA SER A 348 6.41 -3.21 -10.82
C SER A 348 6.80 -4.37 -9.90
N LEU A 349 6.08 -4.55 -8.79
CA LEU A 349 6.30 -5.66 -7.85
C LEU A 349 5.81 -6.99 -8.43
N VAL A 350 4.59 -7.02 -8.97
CA VAL A 350 3.95 -8.23 -9.49
C VAL A 350 4.68 -8.77 -10.72
N GLU A 351 5.12 -7.89 -11.61
CA GLU A 351 5.93 -8.24 -12.79
C GLU A 351 7.41 -8.42 -12.46
N ASN A 352 7.79 -8.13 -11.20
CA ASN A 352 9.17 -8.14 -10.74
C ASN A 352 10.09 -7.35 -11.70
N HIS A 353 9.71 -6.11 -11.96
CA HIS A 353 10.48 -5.15 -12.73
C HIS A 353 11.82 -4.87 -12.02
N PRO A 354 12.94 -4.65 -12.76
CA PRO A 354 14.23 -4.33 -12.15
C PRO A 354 14.21 -3.12 -11.19
N ASP A 355 13.31 -2.17 -11.41
CA ASP A 355 13.17 -0.95 -10.59
C ASP A 355 12.25 -1.13 -9.35
N ALA A 356 11.82 -2.36 -9.03
CA ALA A 356 10.84 -2.63 -7.97
C ALA A 356 11.43 -2.76 -6.55
N TYR A 357 12.76 -2.75 -6.39
CA TYR A 357 13.42 -2.93 -5.09
C TYR A 357 13.31 -1.73 -4.14
N HIS A 358 13.17 -0.51 -4.68
CA HIS A 358 12.94 0.70 -3.91
C HIS A 358 13.97 1.02 -2.81
N THR A 359 15.19 0.50 -2.94
CA THR A 359 16.33 0.76 -2.04
C THR A 359 16.89 2.18 -2.23
N ALA A 360 17.77 2.61 -1.34
CA ALA A 360 18.49 3.88 -1.52
C ALA A 360 19.36 3.90 -2.79
N PHE A 361 19.97 2.76 -3.13
CA PHE A 361 20.74 2.59 -4.36
C PHE A 361 19.85 2.67 -5.60
N GLU A 362 18.68 2.01 -5.61
CA GLU A 362 17.76 2.11 -6.75
C GLU A 362 17.13 3.50 -6.87
N THR A 363 16.94 4.21 -5.75
CA THR A 363 16.53 5.61 -5.77
C THR A 363 17.58 6.48 -6.46
N LEU A 364 18.87 6.25 -6.17
CA LEU A 364 19.98 6.94 -6.81
C LEU A 364 20.03 6.62 -8.31
N ARG A 365 19.97 5.35 -8.69
CA ARG A 365 19.95 4.95 -10.11
C ARG A 365 18.78 5.54 -10.87
N ARG A 366 17.59 5.57 -10.26
CA ARG A 366 16.41 6.21 -10.84
C ARG A 366 16.63 7.71 -11.07
N ILE A 367 17.17 8.42 -10.09
CA ILE A 367 17.49 9.85 -10.23
C ILE A 367 18.45 10.09 -11.41
N LEU A 368 19.49 9.25 -11.53
CA LEU A 368 20.47 9.34 -12.62
C LEU A 368 19.83 9.05 -13.98
N ARG A 369 18.95 8.03 -14.07
CA ARG A 369 18.23 7.67 -15.29
C ARG A 369 17.20 8.72 -15.71
N ASP A 370 16.45 9.25 -14.74
CA ASP A 370 15.45 10.30 -14.95
C ASP A 370 16.12 11.67 -15.21
N GLY A 371 17.42 11.82 -14.92
CA GLY A 371 18.17 13.07 -15.05
C GLY A 371 17.64 14.19 -14.15
N ARG A 372 16.95 13.84 -13.05
CA ARG A 372 16.21 14.81 -12.23
C ARG A 372 16.11 14.38 -10.77
N ILE A 373 16.37 15.32 -9.87
CA ILE A 373 15.99 15.23 -8.46
C ILE A 373 14.66 15.96 -8.26
N ARG A 374 13.62 15.20 -7.91
CA ARG A 374 12.28 15.76 -7.68
C ARG A 374 12.20 16.44 -6.31
N ALA A 375 11.71 17.67 -6.30
CA ALA A 375 11.50 18.43 -5.09
C ALA A 375 10.32 17.87 -4.26
N SER A 376 10.37 18.12 -2.96
CA SER A 376 9.33 17.67 -2.04
C SER A 376 9.03 18.74 -1.00
N SER A 377 7.76 18.87 -0.65
CA SER A 377 7.29 19.75 0.43
C SER A 377 6.96 19.00 1.72
N LYS A 378 7.02 17.66 1.70
CA LYS A 378 6.45 16.77 2.74
C LYS A 378 7.01 17.01 4.15
N MET A 379 8.22 17.52 4.27
CA MET A 379 8.91 17.73 5.57
C MET A 379 9.05 19.20 5.95
N TYR A 380 8.51 20.12 5.16
CA TYR A 380 8.80 21.56 5.29
C TYR A 380 7.54 22.38 5.52
N ARG A 381 7.66 23.39 6.37
CA ARG A 381 6.57 24.32 6.68
C ARG A 381 6.31 25.25 5.50
N GLY A 382 5.05 25.33 5.08
CA GLY A 382 4.60 26.22 4.00
C GLY A 382 4.36 25.53 2.66
N ASN A 383 4.50 24.20 2.60
CA ASN A 383 4.19 23.39 1.41
C ASN A 383 4.96 23.81 0.13
N ILE A 384 6.14 24.43 0.29
CA ILE A 384 7.00 24.83 -0.84
C ILE A 384 7.91 23.64 -1.16
N PRO A 385 7.88 23.11 -2.41
CA PRO A 385 8.74 22.01 -2.79
C PRO A 385 10.19 22.48 -2.93
N VAL A 386 11.10 21.73 -2.31
CA VAL A 386 12.55 22.00 -2.35
C VAL A 386 13.35 20.72 -2.58
N VAL A 387 14.57 20.88 -3.10
CA VAL A 387 15.63 19.86 -3.03
C VAL A 387 16.63 20.30 -1.97
N SER A 388 16.94 19.40 -1.04
CA SER A 388 17.90 19.62 0.03
C SER A 388 19.26 18.99 -0.30
N PHE A 389 20.32 19.65 0.14
CA PHE A 389 21.70 19.17 0.08
C PHE A 389 22.36 19.35 1.45
N THR A 390 23.48 18.68 1.66
CA THR A 390 24.36 18.90 2.81
C THR A 390 25.75 19.28 2.34
N GLU A 391 26.40 20.16 3.09
CA GLU A 391 27.83 20.47 2.92
C GLU A 391 28.73 19.48 3.69
N CYS A 392 28.15 18.54 4.43
CA CYS A 392 28.91 17.51 5.12
C CYS A 392 29.54 16.51 4.12
N LEU A 393 30.74 16.04 4.47
CA LEU A 393 31.41 14.95 3.76
C LEU A 393 30.66 13.62 3.99
N PRO A 394 30.81 12.62 3.08
CA PRO A 394 30.18 11.32 3.27
C PRO A 394 30.49 10.65 4.60
N GLU A 395 31.71 10.79 5.10
CA GLU A 395 32.15 10.25 6.38
C GLU A 395 31.50 10.99 7.57
N GLU A 396 31.42 12.33 7.54
CA GLU A 396 30.75 13.13 8.58
C GLU A 396 29.25 12.76 8.69
N ILE A 397 28.60 12.45 7.57
CA ILE A 397 27.19 12.03 7.56
C ILE A 397 26.99 10.70 8.26
N ILE A 398 27.93 9.75 8.15
CA ILE A 398 27.84 8.47 8.86
C ILE A 398 27.79 8.70 10.37
N GLU A 399 28.60 9.62 10.90
CA GLU A 399 28.70 9.90 12.33
C GLU A 399 27.40 10.47 12.92
N ILE A 400 26.66 11.26 12.14
CA ILE A 400 25.39 11.86 12.59
C ILE A 400 24.15 11.06 12.18
N THR A 401 24.33 9.93 11.49
CA THR A 401 23.24 9.06 11.06
C THR A 401 22.61 8.36 12.27
N LYS A 402 21.28 8.50 12.40
CA LYS A 402 20.52 7.87 13.49
C LYS A 402 19.21 7.26 13.01
N TRP A 403 18.72 6.27 13.74
CA TRP A 403 17.40 5.69 13.48
C TRP A 403 16.31 6.69 13.90
N ASN A 404 15.37 6.97 13.00
CA ASN A 404 14.19 7.76 13.29
C ASN A 404 12.98 6.83 13.47
N PRO A 405 12.51 6.59 14.72
CA PRO A 405 11.42 5.67 14.98
C PRO A 405 10.06 6.16 14.45
N ALA A 406 9.83 7.48 14.39
CA ALA A 406 8.59 8.04 13.87
C ALA A 406 8.44 7.82 12.37
N LEU A 407 9.57 7.86 11.64
CA LEU A 407 9.60 7.63 10.20
C LEU A 407 9.97 6.19 9.83
N ILE A 408 10.40 5.38 10.79
CA ILE A 408 10.84 3.99 10.63
C ILE A 408 11.92 3.88 9.55
N ARG A 409 12.95 4.72 9.67
CA ARG A 409 14.09 4.77 8.74
C ARG A 409 15.31 5.46 9.35
N TRP A 410 16.48 5.25 8.75
CA TRP A 410 17.68 6.05 9.02
C TRP A 410 17.51 7.50 8.53
N THR A 411 18.18 8.46 9.19
CA THR A 411 18.19 9.87 8.77
C THR A 411 18.92 10.08 7.45
N PHE A 412 20.03 9.37 7.26
CA PHE A 412 20.80 9.32 6.02
C PHE A 412 21.09 7.87 5.64
N GLU A 413 21.30 7.66 4.34
CA GLU A 413 21.81 6.42 3.78
C GLU A 413 23.00 6.77 2.88
N PRO A 414 24.03 5.91 2.75
CA PRO A 414 25.31 6.23 2.12
C PRO A 414 25.25 6.22 0.58
N TYR A 415 24.24 6.88 0.01
CA TYR A 415 23.98 6.95 -1.41
C TYR A 415 23.61 8.38 -1.77
N GLY A 416 24.20 8.95 -2.82
CA GLY A 416 23.92 10.34 -3.16
C GLY A 416 24.60 10.83 -4.43
N ILE A 417 24.34 12.08 -4.77
CA ILE A 417 24.99 12.78 -5.87
C ILE A 417 25.58 14.07 -5.31
N ALA A 418 26.88 14.25 -5.52
CA ALA A 418 27.61 15.44 -5.15
C ALA A 418 27.72 16.37 -6.36
N PHE A 419 27.37 17.64 -6.13
CA PHE A 419 27.38 18.71 -7.13
C PHE A 419 28.38 19.80 -6.72
N PRO A 420 29.06 20.44 -7.67
CA PRO A 420 29.88 21.61 -7.38
C PRO A 420 29.05 22.69 -6.67
N LYS A 421 29.50 23.12 -5.49
CA LYS A 421 28.78 24.09 -4.65
C LYS A 421 28.54 25.41 -5.39
N LYS A 422 29.54 25.88 -6.15
CA LYS A 422 29.44 27.10 -6.95
C LYS A 422 28.31 27.01 -7.99
N ALA A 423 28.26 25.93 -8.76
CA ALA A 423 27.22 25.71 -9.76
C ALA A 423 25.82 25.66 -9.13
N LEU A 424 25.67 25.04 -7.95
CA LEU A 424 24.40 25.05 -7.22
C LEU A 424 24.00 26.45 -6.74
N ILE A 425 24.95 27.27 -6.26
CA ILE A 425 24.69 28.67 -5.87
C ILE A 425 24.22 29.48 -7.08
N ASP A 426 24.85 29.31 -8.24
CA ASP A 426 24.49 29.99 -9.48
C ASP A 426 23.08 29.61 -9.94
N LEU A 427 22.63 28.38 -9.64
CA LEU A 427 21.26 27.91 -9.84
C LEU A 427 20.27 28.35 -8.74
N GLY A 428 20.74 29.06 -7.71
CA GLY A 428 19.91 29.63 -6.66
C GLY A 428 19.81 28.82 -5.36
N ALA A 429 20.67 27.81 -5.17
CA ALA A 429 20.78 27.13 -3.88
C ALA A 429 21.27 28.09 -2.79
N LYS A 430 20.67 28.00 -1.60
CA LYS A 430 20.98 28.86 -0.46
C LYS A 430 21.10 28.04 0.83
N PRO A 431 21.93 28.48 1.79
CA PRO A 431 22.02 27.80 3.08
C PRO A 431 20.71 27.97 3.84
N VAL A 432 20.39 26.98 4.66
CA VAL A 432 19.23 26.99 5.54
C VAL A 432 19.40 28.02 6.66
N LEU A 433 18.30 28.67 7.03
CA LEU A 433 18.17 29.62 8.13
C LEU A 433 17.66 28.90 9.38
N TYR A 434 18.56 28.63 10.31
CA TYR A 434 18.24 27.98 11.58
C TYR A 434 17.70 28.99 12.59
N GLY A 435 16.53 28.73 13.17
CA GLY A 435 15.95 29.61 14.18
C GLY A 435 14.78 28.98 14.96
N LYS A 436 14.23 29.74 15.90
CA LYS A 436 13.06 29.35 16.70
C LYS A 436 11.78 29.57 15.92
N ASP A 437 10.65 29.03 16.40
CA ASP A 437 9.35 29.20 15.73
C ASP A 437 8.96 30.68 15.56
N SER A 438 9.34 31.54 16.51
CA SER A 438 9.14 32.99 16.43
C SER A 438 9.83 33.63 15.22
N ASP A 439 10.96 33.07 14.77
CA ASP A 439 11.73 33.62 13.66
C ASP A 439 11.06 33.32 12.32
N TYR A 440 10.38 32.17 12.20
CA TYR A 440 9.64 31.82 10.98
C TYR A 440 8.59 32.87 10.60
N LYS A 441 7.88 33.42 11.59
CA LYS A 441 6.82 34.42 11.36
C LYS A 441 7.39 35.73 10.83
N LYS A 442 8.63 36.06 11.20
CA LYS A 442 9.36 37.26 10.77
C LYS A 442 9.97 37.12 9.38
N LEU A 443 10.14 35.88 8.88
CA LEU A 443 10.72 35.65 7.56
C LEU A 443 9.76 36.07 6.42
N PRO A 444 10.29 36.81 5.43
CA PRO A 444 9.60 37.04 4.15
C PRO A 444 9.12 35.73 3.51
N ARG A 445 7.93 35.75 2.91
CA ARG A 445 7.29 34.53 2.37
C ARG A 445 8.18 33.76 1.39
N ASP A 446 8.90 34.49 0.56
CA ASP A 446 9.82 33.97 -0.46
C ASP A 446 11.07 33.30 0.13
N LYS A 447 11.42 33.58 1.40
CA LYS A 447 12.55 32.99 2.14
C LYS A 447 12.17 31.88 3.11
N ARG A 448 10.87 31.66 3.37
CA ARG A 448 10.40 30.67 4.35
C ARG A 448 10.80 29.23 4.05
N TYR A 449 11.03 28.89 2.77
CA TYR A 449 11.53 27.58 2.36
C TYR A 449 12.95 27.26 2.89
N LEU A 450 13.72 28.30 3.24
CA LEU A 450 15.05 28.15 3.84
C LEU A 450 14.98 27.93 5.35
N PHE A 451 13.83 28.10 6.00
CA PHE A 451 13.77 27.96 7.46
C PHE A 451 13.90 26.50 7.90
N GLN A 452 14.69 26.28 8.95
CA GLN A 452 14.76 25.03 9.69
C GLN A 452 14.64 25.32 11.18
N LEU A 453 13.68 24.66 11.83
CA LEU A 453 13.48 24.80 13.26
C LEU A 453 14.73 24.30 13.99
N HIS A 454 15.30 25.15 14.84
CA HIS A 454 16.45 24.81 15.67
C HIS A 454 16.21 25.30 17.10
N ASP A 455 15.99 24.35 17.99
CA ASP A 455 15.68 24.60 19.40
C ASP A 455 16.37 23.51 20.25
N PRO A 456 17.69 23.66 20.49
CA PRO A 456 18.44 22.72 21.32
C PRO A 456 17.90 22.66 22.77
N PRO A 457 18.04 21.51 23.47
CA PRO A 457 18.72 20.30 23.03
C PRO A 457 17.88 19.40 22.10
N ASP A 458 16.55 19.56 22.10
CA ASP A 458 15.63 18.64 21.43
C ASP A 458 15.75 18.65 19.90
N LYS A 459 16.12 19.79 19.32
CA LYS A 459 16.14 20.02 17.86
C LYS A 459 17.44 20.65 17.39
N SER A 460 18.54 19.89 17.46
CA SER A 460 19.84 20.30 16.91
C SER A 460 20.05 19.76 15.49
N TRP A 461 19.76 20.59 14.48
CA TRP A 461 19.89 20.24 13.05
C TRP A 461 21.03 20.99 12.35
N LYS A 462 21.75 21.88 13.05
CA LYS A 462 22.86 22.67 12.49
C LYS A 462 24.03 21.80 12.01
N GLN A 463 24.21 20.64 12.63
CA GLN A 463 25.25 19.67 12.26
C GLN A 463 25.10 19.13 10.83
N GLU A 464 23.90 19.17 10.25
CA GLU A 464 23.66 18.69 8.87
C GLU A 464 24.09 19.71 7.79
N LYS A 465 24.48 20.94 8.18
CA LYS A 465 24.93 22.02 7.28
C LYS A 465 24.07 22.09 6.00
N GLU A 466 22.75 22.20 6.18
CA GLU A 466 21.77 22.00 5.10
C GLU A 466 21.72 23.20 4.13
N TRP A 467 21.60 22.88 2.84
CA TRP A 467 21.35 23.82 1.74
C TRP A 467 20.06 23.43 1.01
N ARG A 468 19.35 24.41 0.42
CA ARG A 468 18.12 24.16 -0.33
C ARG A 468 18.05 24.96 -1.62
N ILE A 469 17.44 24.36 -2.64
CA ILE A 469 16.98 25.02 -3.86
C ILE A 469 15.47 24.79 -4.02
N LYS A 470 14.76 25.73 -4.64
CA LYS A 470 13.33 25.59 -4.94
C LYS A 470 13.15 24.69 -6.17
N ASP A 471 12.03 23.96 -6.16
CA ASP A 471 11.58 23.15 -7.29
C ASP A 471 12.57 22.03 -7.69
N ASP A 472 12.19 21.25 -8.71
CA ASP A 472 12.98 20.12 -9.20
C ASP A 472 14.37 20.59 -9.70
N LEU A 473 15.40 19.80 -9.41
CA LEU A 473 16.74 20.00 -9.98
C LEU A 473 16.94 19.07 -11.18
N LEU A 474 17.25 19.64 -12.34
CA LEU A 474 17.65 18.89 -13.52
C LEU A 474 19.17 18.67 -13.51
N ILE A 475 19.60 17.43 -13.71
CA ILE A 475 21.02 17.02 -13.65
C ILE A 475 21.77 17.44 -14.93
N ASP A 476 21.07 17.55 -16.06
CA ASP A 476 21.60 18.01 -17.34
C ASP A 476 22.12 19.46 -17.33
N LYS A 477 21.81 20.23 -16.27
CA LYS A 477 22.35 21.58 -16.03
C LYS A 477 23.81 21.58 -15.56
N PHE A 478 24.39 20.42 -15.30
CA PHE A 478 25.77 20.27 -14.83
C PHE A 478 26.60 19.49 -15.85
N ASP A 479 27.89 19.78 -15.92
CA ASP A 479 28.82 18.91 -16.64
C ASP A 479 28.90 17.55 -15.91
N PRO A 480 28.56 16.43 -16.57
CA PRO A 480 28.61 15.10 -15.95
C PRO A 480 29.99 14.73 -15.40
N THR A 481 31.07 15.32 -15.92
CA THR A 481 32.44 15.10 -15.46
C THR A 481 32.76 15.79 -14.14
N GLU A 482 31.96 16.78 -13.75
CA GLU A 482 32.04 17.50 -12.47
C GLU A 482 31.16 16.89 -11.40
N LEU A 483 30.28 15.93 -11.72
CA LEU A 483 29.45 15.25 -10.74
C LEU A 483 30.17 14.05 -10.14
N VAL A 484 29.95 13.79 -8.85
CA VAL A 484 30.46 12.60 -8.17
C VAL A 484 29.31 11.85 -7.52
N VAL A 485 29.14 10.60 -7.92
CA VAL A 485 28.14 9.70 -7.33
C VAL A 485 28.71 9.06 -6.07
N VAL A 486 27.96 9.07 -4.98
CA VAL A 486 28.35 8.47 -3.70
C VAL A 486 27.64 7.15 -3.53
N VAL A 487 28.37 6.07 -3.26
CA VAL A 487 27.85 4.71 -3.04
C VAL A 487 28.55 4.01 -1.89
N LYS A 488 27.96 2.91 -1.41
CA LYS A 488 28.48 2.15 -0.26
C LYS A 488 29.42 1.02 -0.67
N HIS A 489 29.10 0.31 -1.74
CA HIS A 489 29.80 -0.91 -2.14
C HIS A 489 30.53 -0.72 -3.48
N ARG A 490 31.59 -1.52 -3.69
CA ARG A 490 32.40 -1.44 -4.91
C ARG A 490 31.63 -1.92 -6.13
N GLU A 491 30.82 -2.97 -5.96
CA GLU A 491 29.98 -3.54 -7.02
C GLU A 491 28.97 -2.50 -7.53
N GLU A 492 28.39 -1.72 -6.63
CA GLU A 492 27.50 -0.60 -6.95
C GLU A 492 28.25 0.49 -7.72
N ALA A 493 29.49 0.81 -7.32
CA ALA A 493 30.31 1.78 -8.05
C ALA A 493 30.61 1.33 -9.48
N GLU A 494 30.97 0.06 -9.66
CA GLU A 494 31.20 -0.54 -10.97
C GLU A 494 29.92 -0.52 -11.84
N GLU A 495 28.75 -0.71 -11.23
CA GLU A 495 27.46 -0.59 -11.93
C GLU A 495 27.17 0.86 -12.36
N ILE A 496 27.34 1.84 -11.48
CA ILE A 496 27.15 3.26 -11.82
C ILE A 496 28.08 3.69 -12.95
N ILE A 497 29.36 3.30 -12.88
CA ILE A 497 30.34 3.67 -13.91
C ILE A 497 29.98 3.04 -15.26
N ARG A 498 29.50 1.79 -15.25
CA ARG A 498 29.13 1.06 -16.46
C ARG A 498 27.86 1.62 -17.11
N GLU A 499 26.84 1.93 -16.30
CA GLU A 499 25.52 2.35 -16.81
C GLU A 499 25.50 3.85 -17.13
N PHE A 500 26.10 4.70 -16.29
CA PHE A 500 25.97 6.16 -16.38
C PHE A 500 27.29 6.88 -16.73
N PHE A 501 28.42 6.17 -16.80
CA PHE A 501 29.72 6.76 -17.10
C PHE A 501 30.14 7.90 -16.16
N MET A 502 29.67 7.93 -14.92
CA MET A 502 29.99 8.98 -13.94
C MET A 502 31.19 8.66 -13.06
N LYS A 503 31.81 9.69 -12.46
CA LYS A 503 32.77 9.51 -11.36
C LYS A 503 32.04 9.03 -10.12
N THR A 504 32.65 8.10 -9.39
CA THR A 504 32.04 7.50 -8.21
C THR A 504 33.00 7.50 -7.02
N TYR A 505 32.48 7.85 -5.84
CA TYR A 505 33.15 7.74 -4.56
C TYR A 505 32.51 6.63 -3.74
N ILE A 506 33.35 5.73 -3.21
CA ILE A 506 32.90 4.66 -2.31
C ILE A 506 33.14 5.15 -0.88
N VAL A 507 32.06 5.28 -0.11
CA VAL A 507 32.13 5.77 1.28
C VAL A 507 32.95 4.81 2.12
N ARG A 508 33.96 5.34 2.82
CA ARG A 508 34.79 4.56 3.74
C ARG A 508 34.18 4.58 5.14
N ARG A 509 34.32 3.46 5.83
CA ARG A 509 34.01 3.37 7.26
C ARG A 509 35.30 3.30 8.05
#